data_AF-A0A813JCN8-F1
#
_entry.id   AF-A0A813JCN8-F1
#
_cell.length_a   1.000
_cell.length_b   1.000
_cell.length_c   1.000
_cell.angle_alpha   90.00
_cell.angle_beta   90.00
_cell.angle_gamma   90.00
#
_symmetry.space_group_name_H-M   'P 1'
#
loop_
_entity.id
_entity.type
_entity.pdbx_description
1 polymer ?
#
loop_
_entity_poly.entity_id
_entity_poly.type
_entity_poly.pdbx_seq_one_letter_code
_entity_poly.pdbx_strand_id
1 'polypeptide(L)'
;MSGKIQGSGGGWRCCRTWCSCNSSDSPGSPDSSDSDSSSDSSASQSPRRLPERTTTRFDFCQLRRAADGDGEISLEEFVAALEASGSSKSQARATELFEQYYGNHDGHLDEQEYLSLLLALCPTGDASEAPTLLRSLRSPQESQSLLDARILQRAEQLFRSASALAQSRPKAEPVCMVLVDQSGNEAGAHHSPGANSFFYRTARGKALALLETKDYSTLKRWPSMAAVKPLLRLLTGGTKQFPIQGCLMICSADPTSGSEATWFFSVSGCGKSDDDVAIAQGALLHAGFQLVPGSADLFCLP
;
A
#
# COMPACT_ATOMS: atom_id res chain seq x y z
N MET A 1 -23.63 -60.79 -8.65
CA MET A 1 -22.71 -60.11 -9.60
C MET A 1 -22.10 -58.92 -8.87
N SER A 2 -20.94 -59.12 -8.25
CA SER A 2 -20.25 -58.13 -7.42
C SER A 2 -19.07 -57.57 -8.19
N GLY A 3 -19.13 -56.29 -8.55
CA GLY A 3 -18.01 -55.55 -9.13
C GLY A 3 -17.28 -54.76 -8.05
N LYS A 4 -16.05 -55.19 -7.70
CA LYS A 4 -15.10 -54.42 -6.91
C LYS A 4 -14.44 -53.38 -7.83
N ILE A 5 -14.53 -52.11 -7.47
CA ILE A 5 -13.74 -51.03 -8.09
C ILE A 5 -12.55 -50.75 -7.18
N GLN A 6 -11.34 -51.07 -7.65
CA GLN A 6 -10.08 -50.63 -7.08
C GLN A 6 -9.76 -49.23 -7.61
N GLY A 7 -9.71 -48.23 -6.71
CA GLY A 7 -9.25 -46.88 -7.00
C GLY A 7 -7.89 -46.65 -6.34
N SER A 8 -6.87 -46.49 -7.18
CA SER A 8 -5.46 -46.27 -6.86
C SER A 8 -5.20 -45.00 -6.05
N GLY A 9 -4.49 -45.13 -4.93
CA GLY A 9 -3.96 -44.02 -4.15
C GLY A 9 -2.75 -43.38 -4.83
N GLY A 10 -2.92 -42.16 -5.32
CA GLY A 10 -1.82 -41.27 -5.73
C GLY A 10 -1.31 -40.47 -4.54
N GLY A 11 -0.24 -40.94 -3.90
CA GLY A 11 0.46 -40.22 -2.85
C GLY A 11 1.34 -39.11 -3.43
N TRP A 12 1.00 -37.86 -3.13
CA TRP A 12 1.87 -36.72 -3.39
C TRP A 12 2.89 -36.59 -2.26
N ARG A 13 4.12 -37.03 -2.51
CA ARG A 13 5.31 -36.60 -1.76
C ARG A 13 5.92 -35.45 -2.55
N CYS A 14 6.13 -34.29 -1.92
CA CYS A 14 7.00 -33.26 -2.46
C CYS A 14 7.97 -32.77 -1.39
N CYS A 15 9.23 -33.17 -1.62
CA CYS A 15 10.53 -32.59 -1.29
C CYS A 15 10.70 -31.72 -0.01
N ARG A 16 11.37 -32.31 0.98
CA ARG A 16 12.32 -31.63 1.87
C ARG A 16 13.72 -31.75 1.26
N THR A 17 14.45 -30.65 1.10
CA THR A 17 15.89 -30.48 1.46
C THR A 17 16.42 -29.12 0.99
N TRP A 18 17.01 -28.37 1.93
CA TRP A 18 18.40 -27.87 1.93
C TRP A 18 18.63 -26.50 1.28
N CYS A 19 18.84 -25.50 2.13
CA CYS A 19 19.91 -24.53 1.94
C CYS A 19 20.67 -24.43 3.26
N SER A 20 21.88 -24.98 3.27
CA SER A 20 22.88 -24.79 4.31
C SER A 20 23.37 -23.34 4.29
N CYS A 21 23.55 -22.80 5.49
CA CYS A 21 24.34 -21.62 5.78
C CYS A 21 25.77 -21.81 5.25
N ASN A 22 26.33 -20.79 4.60
CA ASN A 22 27.78 -20.66 4.50
C ASN A 22 28.17 -19.27 5.02
N SER A 23 28.62 -19.28 6.27
CA SER A 23 29.35 -18.19 6.90
C SER A 23 30.82 -18.39 6.57
N SER A 24 31.49 -17.37 6.04
CA SER A 24 32.95 -17.34 5.96
C SER A 24 33.41 -15.89 6.01
N ASP A 25 33.85 -15.53 7.23
CA ASP A 25 35.14 -14.93 7.56
C ASP A 25 35.62 -13.69 6.80
N SER A 26 35.57 -12.55 7.50
CA SER A 26 36.48 -11.42 7.34
C SER A 26 37.88 -11.77 7.85
N PRO A 27 38.95 -11.23 7.24
CA PRO A 27 39.91 -10.50 8.08
C PRO A 27 40.61 -9.31 7.38
N GLY A 28 41.06 -8.35 8.21
CA GLY A 28 42.33 -7.65 7.98
C GLY A 28 42.25 -6.15 7.65
N SER A 29 42.44 -5.31 8.67
CA SER A 29 43.19 -4.05 8.55
C SER A 29 44.69 -4.37 8.60
N PRO A 30 45.60 -3.56 8.01
CA PRO A 30 46.25 -2.52 8.82
C PRO A 30 46.73 -1.24 8.08
N ASP A 31 46.90 -0.19 8.89
CA ASP A 31 47.89 0.92 8.89
C ASP A 31 48.63 1.34 7.60
N SER A 32 48.73 2.66 7.35
CA SER A 32 49.91 3.46 7.76
C SER A 32 50.07 4.82 7.03
N SER A 33 50.55 5.80 7.83
CA SER A 33 51.49 6.91 7.51
C SER A 33 51.11 8.10 6.63
N ASP A 34 50.91 9.24 7.32
CA ASP A 34 51.72 10.48 7.28
C ASP A 34 52.44 10.91 5.99
N SER A 35 52.23 12.17 5.61
CA SER A 35 53.29 13.09 5.14
C SER A 35 52.78 14.54 5.05
N ASP A 36 53.33 15.39 5.92
CA ASP A 36 53.34 16.86 5.82
C ASP A 36 54.13 17.34 4.60
N SER A 37 53.74 18.49 4.01
CA SER A 37 54.67 19.50 3.47
C SER A 37 53.94 20.79 3.07
N SER A 38 54.57 21.90 3.45
CA SER A 38 54.06 23.27 3.43
C SER A 38 54.54 24.09 2.21
N SER A 39 53.85 25.23 1.99
CA SER A 39 54.31 26.46 1.30
C SER A 39 54.37 26.43 -0.24
N ASP A 40 54.05 27.46 -1.03
CA ASP A 40 53.89 28.90 -0.78
C ASP A 40 53.19 29.58 -1.99
N SER A 41 52.41 30.62 -1.70
CA SER A 41 52.16 31.87 -2.44
C SER A 41 52.13 31.96 -3.98
N SER A 42 51.01 32.42 -4.56
CA SER A 42 50.94 33.60 -5.47
C SER A 42 49.52 33.91 -5.95
N ALA A 43 49.23 35.20 -6.01
CA ALA A 43 47.94 35.84 -6.26
C ALA A 43 47.40 35.67 -7.69
N SER A 44 46.08 35.45 -7.81
CA SER A 44 45.27 36.08 -8.87
C SER A 44 43.78 35.73 -8.72
N GLN A 45 42.98 36.79 -8.58
CA GLN A 45 41.57 36.92 -8.98
C GLN A 45 40.53 36.06 -8.23
N SER A 46 39.81 36.73 -7.34
CA SER A 46 38.50 36.30 -6.82
C SER A 46 37.58 35.80 -7.94
N PRO A 47 37.16 34.53 -7.95
CA PRO A 47 35.85 34.20 -8.47
C PRO A 47 34.86 34.66 -7.40
N ARG A 48 33.95 35.57 -7.78
CA ARG A 48 32.76 35.89 -6.99
C ARG A 48 32.12 34.57 -6.56
N ARG A 49 32.20 34.24 -5.27
CA ARG A 49 31.39 33.17 -4.69
C ARG A 49 29.94 33.55 -4.94
N LEU A 50 29.31 32.84 -5.86
CA LEU A 50 27.86 32.82 -5.99
C LEU A 50 27.29 32.38 -4.64
N PRO A 51 26.24 33.04 -4.13
CA PRO A 51 25.62 32.63 -2.88
C PRO A 51 25.15 31.18 -3.00
N GLU A 52 25.45 30.39 -1.98
CA GLU A 52 24.97 29.02 -1.81
C GLU A 52 23.47 28.99 -2.10
N ARG A 53 23.08 28.19 -3.09
CA ARG A 53 21.68 27.90 -3.41
C ARG A 53 21.06 27.22 -2.20
N THR A 54 20.44 28.00 -1.33
CA THR A 54 19.35 27.53 -0.49
C THR A 54 18.19 27.23 -1.43
N THR A 55 18.15 26.02 -1.97
CA THR A 55 16.93 25.46 -2.56
C THR A 55 15.94 25.29 -1.41
N THR A 56 15.18 26.35 -1.14
CA THR A 56 13.96 26.29 -0.35
C THR A 56 13.07 25.26 -1.02
N ARG A 57 12.98 24.09 -0.40
CA ARG A 57 12.10 23.01 -0.82
C ARG A 57 10.69 23.56 -0.68
N PHE A 58 10.13 23.95 -1.82
CA PHE A 58 8.81 24.54 -1.90
C PHE A 58 7.79 23.56 -1.31
N ASP A 59 7.22 23.89 -0.17
CA ASP A 59 6.32 22.98 0.54
C ASP A 59 4.91 23.14 -0.03
N PHE A 60 4.66 22.40 -1.11
CA PHE A 60 3.43 22.45 -1.88
C PHE A 60 2.16 22.16 -1.08
N CYS A 61 2.28 21.43 0.03
CA CYS A 61 1.19 21.22 0.97
C CYS A 61 0.73 22.52 1.64
N GLN A 62 1.56 23.56 1.68
CA GLN A 62 1.20 24.86 2.24
C GLN A 62 0.37 25.70 1.27
N LEU A 63 0.63 25.64 -0.03
CA LEU A 63 -0.20 26.29 -1.06
C LEU A 63 -1.64 25.75 -1.06
N ARG A 64 -1.80 24.43 -1.04
CA ARG A 64 -3.12 23.78 -1.03
C ARG A 64 -3.85 23.90 0.31
N ARG A 65 -3.14 24.19 1.41
CA ARG A 65 -3.75 24.56 2.71
C ARG A 65 -4.08 26.04 2.80
N ALA A 66 -3.41 26.88 2.01
CA ALA A 66 -3.69 28.31 1.94
C ALA A 66 -4.95 28.57 1.13
N ALA A 67 -5.22 27.76 0.10
CA ALA A 67 -6.53 27.66 -0.52
C ALA A 67 -7.56 27.38 0.57
N ASP A 68 -8.48 28.31 0.78
CA ASP A 68 -9.56 28.26 1.77
C ASP A 68 -10.51 27.05 1.64
N GLY A 69 -10.24 26.18 0.66
CA GLY A 69 -10.92 24.92 0.39
C GLY A 69 -11.84 25.00 -0.83
N ASP A 70 -11.88 26.13 -1.53
CA ASP A 70 -12.65 26.33 -2.76
C ASP A 70 -12.10 25.56 -3.98
N GLY A 71 -10.82 25.16 -3.94
CA GLY A 71 -10.15 24.44 -5.01
C GLY A 71 -9.51 25.35 -6.06
N GLU A 72 -9.52 26.66 -5.83
CA GLU A 72 -8.90 27.70 -6.63
C GLU A 72 -7.74 28.33 -5.84
N ILE A 73 -6.83 29.04 -6.50
CA ILE A 73 -5.71 29.71 -5.82
C ILE A 73 -5.72 31.19 -6.21
N SER A 74 -6.08 32.03 -5.27
CA SER A 74 -5.99 33.49 -5.41
C SER A 74 -4.53 33.97 -5.37
N LEU A 75 -4.31 35.19 -5.87
CA LEU A 75 -2.99 35.84 -5.80
C LEU A 75 -2.50 35.98 -4.36
N GLU A 76 -3.39 36.32 -3.43
CA GLU A 76 -3.09 36.50 -2.02
C GLU A 76 -2.63 35.18 -1.38
N GLU A 77 -3.32 34.07 -1.66
CA GLU A 77 -2.95 32.74 -1.17
C GLU A 77 -1.62 32.26 -1.77
N PHE A 78 -1.39 32.55 -3.05
CA PHE A 78 -0.13 32.23 -3.72
C PHE A 78 1.05 32.96 -3.10
N VAL A 79 0.91 34.25 -2.83
CA VAL A 79 1.93 35.07 -2.14
C VAL A 79 2.14 34.57 -0.71
N ALA A 80 1.07 34.33 0.04
CA ALA A 80 1.16 33.87 1.43
C ALA A 80 1.89 32.52 1.52
N ALA A 81 1.62 31.59 0.61
CA ALA A 81 2.29 30.30 0.60
C ALA A 81 3.75 30.39 0.12
N LEU A 82 4.07 31.32 -0.79
CA LEU A 82 5.45 31.64 -1.16
C LEU A 82 6.26 32.12 0.05
N GLU A 83 5.69 33.03 0.84
CA GLU A 83 6.29 33.53 2.07
C GLU A 83 6.44 32.43 3.12
N ALA A 84 5.42 31.60 3.30
CA ALA A 84 5.43 30.49 4.24
C ALA A 84 6.44 29.39 3.88
N SER A 85 6.75 29.20 2.59
CA SER A 85 7.79 28.28 2.11
C SER A 85 9.22 28.74 2.44
N GLY A 86 9.39 29.92 3.04
CA GLY A 86 10.70 30.52 3.34
C GLY A 86 11.42 31.04 2.09
N SER A 87 10.77 31.00 0.93
CA SER A 87 11.28 31.60 -0.30
C SER A 87 11.08 33.12 -0.20
N SER A 88 12.10 33.85 0.24
CA SER A 88 12.11 35.31 0.31
C SER A 88 12.17 35.97 -1.08
N LYS A 89 11.38 35.47 -2.05
CA LYS A 89 11.18 36.16 -3.32
C LYS A 89 10.35 37.41 -3.02
N SER A 90 10.76 38.53 -3.61
CA SER A 90 9.99 39.77 -3.57
C SER A 90 8.56 39.48 -4.02
N GLN A 91 7.56 39.97 -3.27
CA GLN A 91 6.14 39.93 -3.62
C GLN A 91 5.91 40.32 -5.09
N ALA A 92 6.68 41.29 -5.60
CA ALA A 92 6.61 41.71 -7.01
C ALA A 92 6.92 40.56 -8.00
N ARG A 93 7.86 39.67 -7.67
CA ARG A 93 8.19 38.51 -8.50
C ARG A 93 7.13 37.41 -8.41
N ALA A 94 6.46 37.29 -7.26
CA ALA A 94 5.32 36.38 -7.11
C ALA A 94 4.16 36.83 -8.00
N THR A 95 3.84 38.14 -7.96
CA THR A 95 2.81 38.75 -8.80
C THR A 95 3.16 38.64 -10.28
N GLU A 96 4.40 38.92 -10.67
CA GLU A 96 4.84 38.79 -12.08
C GLU A 96 4.70 37.35 -12.60
N LEU A 97 5.08 36.35 -11.78
CA LEU A 97 4.90 34.96 -12.15
C LEU A 97 3.42 34.56 -12.21
N PHE A 98 2.61 35.05 -11.27
CA PHE A 98 1.16 34.83 -11.30
C PHE A 98 0.60 35.38 -12.62
N GLU A 99 0.78 36.67 -12.90
CA GLU A 99 0.32 37.32 -14.14
C GLU A 99 0.83 36.65 -15.42
N GLN A 100 2.04 36.09 -15.41
CA GLN A 100 2.63 35.44 -16.58
C GLN A 100 1.92 34.13 -16.97
N TYR A 101 1.47 33.35 -15.99
CA TYR A 101 0.84 32.04 -16.23
C TYR A 101 -0.68 32.07 -16.13
N TYR A 102 -1.20 33.23 -15.76
CA TYR A 102 -2.59 33.49 -15.53
C TYR A 102 -3.25 34.01 -16.80
N GLY A 103 -3.76 33.10 -17.62
CA GLY A 103 -4.23 33.39 -18.97
C GLY A 103 -5.69 33.82 -19.04
N ASN A 104 -6.53 33.35 -18.11
CA ASN A 104 -7.98 33.56 -18.15
C ASN A 104 -8.45 34.87 -17.46
N HIS A 105 -7.64 35.44 -16.56
CA HIS A 105 -7.91 36.69 -15.82
C HIS A 105 -9.24 36.74 -15.01
N ASP A 106 -9.74 35.61 -14.53
CA ASP A 106 -10.93 35.42 -13.67
C ASP A 106 -10.86 35.68 -12.13
N GLY A 107 -9.79 36.24 -11.57
CA GLY A 107 -9.38 36.18 -10.16
C GLY A 107 -8.48 35.00 -9.67
N HIS A 108 -8.43 33.84 -10.33
CA HIS A 108 -7.94 32.58 -9.74
C HIS A 108 -7.12 31.68 -10.70
N LEU A 109 -6.00 31.11 -10.24
CA LEU A 109 -5.29 30.12 -11.04
C LEU A 109 -6.08 28.81 -11.13
N ASP A 110 -6.45 28.40 -12.33
CA ASP A 110 -7.02 27.07 -12.58
C ASP A 110 -5.96 25.96 -12.52
N GLU A 111 -6.39 24.69 -12.56
CA GLU A 111 -5.48 23.55 -12.50
C GLU A 111 -4.40 23.60 -13.61
N GLN A 112 -4.76 23.97 -14.85
CA GLN A 112 -3.79 23.98 -15.96
C GLN A 112 -2.79 25.14 -15.86
N GLU A 113 -3.26 26.31 -15.45
CA GLU A 113 -2.43 27.49 -15.22
C GLU A 113 -1.46 27.26 -14.06
N TYR A 114 -1.93 26.67 -12.97
CA TYR A 114 -1.10 26.27 -11.83
C TYR A 114 -0.01 25.28 -12.21
N LEU A 115 -0.31 24.27 -13.04
CA LEU A 115 0.69 23.32 -13.54
C LEU A 115 1.75 23.97 -14.42
N SER A 116 1.34 24.92 -15.26
CA SER A 116 2.25 25.68 -16.11
C SER A 116 3.20 26.55 -15.28
N LEU A 117 2.66 27.18 -14.23
CA LEU A 117 3.42 27.97 -13.26
C LEU A 117 4.40 27.10 -12.46
N LEU A 118 3.99 25.91 -12.02
CA LEU A 118 4.85 24.94 -11.33
C LEU A 118 6.03 24.48 -12.19
N LEU A 119 5.76 24.16 -13.45
CA LEU A 119 6.76 23.79 -14.45
C LEU A 119 7.80 24.89 -14.63
N ALA A 120 7.35 26.15 -14.72
CA ALA A 120 8.23 27.30 -14.87
C ALA A 120 9.06 27.61 -13.62
N LEU A 121 8.51 27.33 -12.44
CA LEU A 121 9.16 27.53 -11.16
C LEU A 121 10.20 26.48 -10.79
N CYS A 122 10.26 25.36 -11.52
CA CYS A 122 11.28 24.33 -11.39
C CYS A 122 12.47 24.64 -12.33
N PRO A 123 13.56 25.28 -11.86
CA PRO A 123 14.71 25.64 -12.69
C PRO A 123 15.57 24.43 -13.12
N THR A 124 15.22 23.21 -12.71
CA THR A 124 15.86 21.97 -13.17
C THR A 124 15.15 21.52 -14.45
N GLY A 125 15.69 21.99 -15.57
CA GLY A 125 15.10 21.94 -16.91
C GLY A 125 14.99 20.57 -17.58
N ASP A 126 14.52 19.55 -16.85
CA ASP A 126 14.17 18.26 -17.42
C ASP A 126 12.66 18.06 -17.28
N ALA A 127 11.91 18.35 -18.35
CA ALA A 127 10.47 18.13 -18.44
C ALA A 127 10.03 16.68 -18.12
N SER A 128 10.98 15.75 -18.05
CA SER A 128 10.82 14.37 -17.57
C SER A 128 10.46 14.25 -16.09
N GLU A 129 10.74 15.24 -15.24
CA GLU A 129 10.47 15.17 -13.78
C GLU A 129 9.12 15.77 -13.37
N ALA A 130 8.49 16.55 -14.25
CA ALA A 130 7.19 17.16 -14.00
C ALA A 130 6.08 16.15 -13.61
N PRO A 131 5.97 14.94 -14.22
CA PRO A 131 5.00 13.93 -13.79
C PRO A 131 5.30 13.38 -12.39
N THR A 132 6.58 13.37 -12.00
CA THR A 132 7.02 12.88 -10.68
C THR A 132 6.68 13.90 -9.60
N LEU A 133 6.87 15.19 -9.87
CA LEU A 133 6.42 16.26 -8.96
C LEU A 133 4.90 16.31 -8.89
N LEU A 134 4.20 16.23 -10.03
CA LEU A 134 2.73 16.12 -10.09
C LEU A 134 2.17 14.94 -9.28
N ARG A 135 2.86 13.80 -9.27
CA ARG A 135 2.50 12.68 -8.39
C ARG A 135 2.77 12.97 -6.92
N SER A 136 3.87 13.66 -6.60
CA SER A 136 4.18 14.09 -5.23
C SER A 136 3.22 15.17 -4.70
N LEU A 137 2.50 15.85 -5.59
CA LEU A 137 1.47 16.86 -5.27
C LEU A 137 0.10 16.24 -4.95
N ARG A 138 -0.13 14.96 -5.27
CA ARG A 138 -1.35 14.29 -4.87
C ARG A 138 -1.39 14.20 -3.35
N SER A 139 -2.54 14.56 -2.80
CA SER A 139 -2.75 14.38 -1.36
C SER A 139 -2.57 12.89 -1.02
N PRO A 140 -2.06 12.55 0.19
CA PRO A 140 -2.06 11.16 0.67
C PRO A 140 -3.45 10.52 0.57
N GLN A 141 -4.50 11.34 0.75
CA GLN A 141 -5.89 10.94 0.64
C GLN A 141 -6.30 10.54 -0.79
N GLU A 142 -5.85 11.25 -1.83
CA GLU A 142 -6.09 10.88 -3.23
C GLU A 142 -5.30 9.65 -3.66
N SER A 143 -4.07 9.49 -3.16
CA SER A 143 -3.28 8.29 -3.45
C SER A 143 -3.94 7.05 -2.86
N GLN A 144 -4.45 7.18 -1.63
CA GLN A 144 -5.20 6.12 -0.96
C GLN A 144 -6.52 5.79 -1.67
N SER A 145 -7.29 6.79 -2.10
CA SER A 145 -8.56 6.55 -2.82
C SER A 145 -8.37 5.81 -4.14
N LEU A 146 -7.25 6.07 -4.85
CA LEU A 146 -6.91 5.36 -6.07
C LEU A 146 -6.48 3.91 -5.81
N LEU A 147 -5.73 3.66 -4.73
CA LEU A 147 -5.38 2.30 -4.32
C LEU A 147 -6.63 1.50 -3.95
N ASP A 148 -7.54 2.11 -3.18
CA ASP A 148 -8.81 1.52 -2.80
C ASP A 148 -9.65 1.21 -4.04
N ALA A 149 -9.71 2.12 -5.01
CA ALA A 149 -10.40 1.89 -6.28
C ALA A 149 -9.82 0.71 -7.07
N ARG A 150 -8.49 0.54 -7.12
CA ARG A 150 -7.84 -0.60 -7.79
C ARG A 150 -8.18 -1.93 -7.13
N ILE A 151 -8.20 -1.97 -5.81
CA ILE A 151 -8.55 -3.19 -5.05
C ILE A 151 -10.02 -3.52 -5.25
N LEU A 152 -10.91 -2.52 -5.15
CA LEU A 152 -12.35 -2.68 -5.38
C LEU A 152 -12.65 -3.15 -6.82
N GLN A 153 -11.94 -2.63 -7.82
CA GLN A 153 -12.07 -3.07 -9.21
C GLN A 153 -11.74 -4.57 -9.36
N ARG A 154 -10.76 -5.08 -8.61
CA ARG A 154 -10.40 -6.50 -8.62
C ARG A 154 -11.19 -7.36 -7.65
N ALA A 155 -11.92 -6.78 -6.71
CA ALA A 155 -12.71 -7.50 -5.72
C ALA A 155 -13.76 -8.41 -6.37
N GLU A 156 -14.37 -7.98 -7.48
CA GLU A 156 -15.33 -8.82 -8.21
C GLU A 156 -14.66 -10.07 -8.80
N GLN A 157 -13.49 -9.92 -9.43
CA GLN A 157 -12.72 -11.05 -9.96
C GLN A 157 -12.27 -11.98 -8.83
N LEU A 158 -11.88 -11.42 -7.69
CA LEU A 158 -11.52 -12.16 -6.49
C LEU A 158 -12.67 -13.04 -6.00
N PHE A 159 -13.87 -12.47 -5.82
CA PHE A 159 -15.06 -13.22 -5.39
C PHE A 159 -15.48 -14.29 -6.40
N ARG A 160 -15.47 -13.97 -7.71
CA ARG A 160 -15.78 -14.95 -8.76
C ARG A 160 -14.78 -16.11 -8.75
N SER A 161 -13.49 -15.83 -8.60
CA SER A 161 -12.42 -16.84 -8.56
C SER A 161 -12.54 -17.75 -7.34
N ALA A 162 -12.78 -17.17 -6.16
CA ALA A 162 -13.00 -17.93 -4.95
C ALA A 162 -14.26 -18.82 -5.04
N SER A 163 -15.33 -18.30 -5.64
CA SER A 163 -16.59 -19.05 -5.80
C SER A 163 -16.40 -20.23 -6.77
N ALA A 164 -15.70 -20.00 -7.89
CA ALA A 164 -15.34 -21.06 -8.83
C ALA A 164 -14.45 -22.13 -8.18
N LEU A 165 -13.45 -21.73 -7.38
CA LEU A 165 -12.59 -22.67 -6.67
C LEU A 165 -13.37 -23.51 -5.66
N ALA A 166 -14.27 -22.91 -4.88
CA ALA A 166 -15.13 -23.64 -3.94
C ALA A 166 -16.05 -24.65 -4.65
N GLN A 167 -16.61 -24.28 -5.80
CA GLN A 167 -17.48 -25.14 -6.60
C GLN A 167 -16.73 -26.26 -7.33
N SER A 168 -15.45 -26.06 -7.66
CA SER A 168 -14.62 -27.05 -8.35
C SER A 168 -14.19 -28.23 -7.47
N ARG A 169 -14.40 -28.13 -6.15
CA ARG A 169 -14.00 -29.19 -5.21
C ARG A 169 -14.92 -30.42 -5.34
N PRO A 170 -14.44 -31.64 -5.03
CA PRO A 170 -15.22 -32.88 -5.17
C PRO A 170 -16.58 -32.86 -4.48
N LYS A 171 -16.70 -32.06 -3.42
CA LYS A 171 -17.95 -31.69 -2.77
C LYS A 171 -18.04 -30.18 -2.88
N ALA A 172 -18.99 -29.67 -3.67
CA ALA A 172 -19.23 -28.24 -3.71
C ALA A 172 -19.61 -27.77 -2.30
N GLU A 173 -18.77 -26.92 -1.71
CA GLU A 173 -18.97 -26.41 -0.36
C GLU A 173 -19.51 -24.98 -0.44
N PRO A 174 -20.60 -24.69 0.29
CA PRO A 174 -21.17 -23.36 0.26
C PRO A 174 -20.33 -22.43 1.14
N VAL A 175 -19.76 -21.39 0.54
CA VAL A 175 -18.81 -20.47 1.16
C VAL A 175 -19.31 -19.02 1.11
N CYS A 176 -18.96 -18.26 2.15
CA CYS A 176 -19.09 -16.82 2.25
C CYS A 176 -17.72 -16.17 2.20
N MET A 177 -17.65 -15.01 1.56
CA MET A 177 -16.43 -14.25 1.37
C MET A 177 -16.69 -12.81 1.75
N VAL A 178 -15.73 -12.18 2.42
CA VAL A 178 -15.82 -10.78 2.86
C VAL A 178 -14.49 -10.10 2.60
N LEU A 179 -14.54 -8.89 2.06
CA LEU A 179 -13.41 -7.98 1.92
C LEU A 179 -13.63 -6.78 2.84
N VAL A 180 -12.67 -6.53 3.72
CA VAL A 180 -12.72 -5.49 4.74
C VAL A 180 -11.53 -4.55 4.57
N ASP A 181 -11.75 -3.25 4.70
CA ASP A 181 -10.69 -2.23 4.67
C ASP A 181 -9.91 -2.17 6.01
N GLN A 182 -8.86 -1.35 6.06
CA GLN A 182 -8.09 -1.09 7.27
C GLN A 182 -8.87 -0.40 8.41
N SER A 183 -10.06 0.11 8.14
CA SER A 183 -10.93 0.74 9.15
C SER A 183 -11.95 -0.25 9.72
N GLY A 184 -12.02 -1.48 9.17
CA GLY A 184 -13.02 -2.48 9.56
C GLY A 184 -14.35 -2.34 8.81
N ASN A 185 -14.43 -1.46 7.81
CA ASN A 185 -15.61 -1.34 6.95
C ASN A 185 -15.60 -2.42 5.88
N GLU A 186 -16.79 -2.93 5.59
CA GLU A 186 -16.95 -3.91 4.52
C GLU A 186 -17.01 -3.22 3.17
N ALA A 187 -16.04 -3.55 2.32
CA ALA A 187 -16.03 -3.11 0.92
C ALA A 187 -16.86 -4.01 0.01
N GLY A 188 -17.01 -5.27 0.38
CA GLY A 188 -17.80 -6.21 -0.38
C GLY A 188 -17.91 -7.56 0.29
N ALA A 189 -18.99 -8.26 -0.04
CA ALA A 189 -19.20 -9.63 0.37
C ALA A 189 -19.86 -10.43 -0.74
N HIS A 190 -19.58 -11.73 -0.78
CA HIS A 190 -20.16 -12.66 -1.73
C HIS A 190 -20.58 -13.95 -1.05
N HIS A 191 -21.71 -14.50 -1.50
CA HIS A 191 -22.28 -15.74 -0.99
C HIS A 191 -22.40 -16.71 -2.16
N SER A 192 -21.75 -17.87 -2.06
CA SER A 192 -22.03 -18.93 -3.02
C SER A 192 -23.45 -19.49 -2.79
N PRO A 193 -24.06 -20.12 -3.81
CA PRO A 193 -25.35 -20.78 -3.65
C PRO A 193 -25.33 -21.77 -2.47
N GLY A 194 -26.34 -21.68 -1.59
CA GLY A 194 -26.47 -22.55 -0.41
C GLY A 194 -25.66 -22.11 0.83
N ALA A 195 -24.93 -21.00 0.77
CA ALA A 195 -24.17 -20.49 1.91
C ALA A 195 -25.09 -19.98 3.03
N ASN A 196 -24.81 -20.43 4.26
CA ASN A 196 -25.51 -20.01 5.45
C ASN A 196 -24.98 -18.64 5.91
N SER A 197 -25.87 -17.73 6.34
CA SER A 197 -25.50 -16.40 6.87
C SER A 197 -24.57 -16.47 8.09
N PHE A 198 -24.51 -17.61 8.79
CA PHE A 198 -23.53 -17.89 9.82
C PHE A 198 -22.08 -17.83 9.30
N PHE A 199 -21.83 -18.32 8.08
CA PHE A 199 -20.49 -18.28 7.47
C PHE A 199 -20.06 -16.87 7.12
N TYR A 200 -21.00 -16.00 6.73
CA TYR A 200 -20.71 -14.59 6.53
C TYR A 200 -20.27 -13.90 7.83
N ARG A 201 -21.01 -14.11 8.92
CA ARG A 201 -20.63 -13.56 10.25
C ARG A 201 -19.26 -14.08 10.69
N THR A 202 -18.97 -15.34 10.38
CA THR A 202 -17.66 -15.95 10.64
C THR A 202 -16.56 -15.28 9.82
N ALA A 203 -16.70 -15.20 8.50
CA ALA A 203 -15.72 -14.58 7.62
C ALA A 203 -15.43 -13.13 8.02
N ARG A 204 -16.49 -12.34 8.29
CA ARG A 204 -16.34 -10.96 8.78
C ARG A 204 -15.64 -10.92 10.15
N GLY A 205 -16.01 -11.81 11.07
CA GLY A 205 -15.38 -11.93 12.38
C GLY A 205 -13.89 -12.26 12.30
N LYS A 206 -13.48 -13.13 11.37
CA LYS A 206 -12.06 -13.44 11.12
C LYS A 206 -11.28 -12.19 10.67
N ALA A 207 -11.83 -11.44 9.71
CA ALA A 207 -11.21 -10.21 9.21
C ALA A 207 -11.05 -9.13 10.30
N LEU A 208 -12.11 -8.88 11.08
CA LEU A 208 -12.07 -7.91 12.18
C LEU A 208 -11.12 -8.32 13.31
N ALA A 209 -11.05 -9.62 13.63
CA ALA A 209 -10.09 -10.12 14.61
C ALA A 209 -8.66 -9.87 14.18
N LEU A 210 -8.35 -10.11 12.90
CA LEU A 210 -7.02 -9.86 12.36
C LEU A 210 -6.68 -8.36 12.38
N LEU A 211 -7.65 -7.50 12.04
CA LEU A 211 -7.49 -6.05 12.14
C LEU A 211 -7.15 -5.59 13.57
N GLU A 212 -7.82 -6.14 14.59
CA GLU A 212 -7.61 -5.77 16.00
C GLU A 212 -6.24 -6.18 16.52
N THR A 213 -5.69 -7.32 16.06
CA THR A 213 -4.41 -7.82 16.57
C THR A 213 -3.23 -6.92 16.27
N LYS A 214 -3.27 -6.14 15.17
CA LYS A 214 -2.17 -5.29 14.66
C LYS A 214 -0.80 -5.99 14.49
N ASP A 215 -0.69 -7.28 14.80
CA ASP A 215 0.49 -8.12 14.63
C ASP A 215 0.22 -9.12 13.50
N TYR A 216 0.61 -8.71 12.30
CA TYR A 216 0.41 -9.48 11.08
C TYR A 216 1.49 -10.56 10.89
N SER A 217 2.53 -10.56 11.71
CA SER A 217 3.68 -11.46 11.58
C SER A 217 3.42 -12.86 12.18
N THR A 218 2.43 -12.98 13.07
CA THR A 218 2.17 -14.17 13.89
C THR A 218 0.93 -14.97 13.49
N LEU A 219 0.36 -14.74 12.30
CA LEU A 219 -0.78 -15.52 11.77
C LEU A 219 -0.56 -17.05 11.83
N LYS A 220 0.69 -17.53 11.81
CA LYS A 220 1.06 -18.95 11.94
C LYS A 220 0.97 -19.54 13.36
N ARG A 221 0.92 -18.73 14.43
CA ARG A 221 0.87 -19.21 15.83
C ARG A 221 0.00 -18.30 16.66
N TRP A 222 -1.19 -18.77 16.98
CA TRP A 222 -2.08 -18.02 17.85
C TRP A 222 -1.51 -17.84 19.26
N PRO A 223 -1.67 -16.64 19.85
CA PRO A 223 -1.37 -16.42 21.25
C PRO A 223 -2.41 -17.12 22.14
N SER A 224 -2.04 -17.29 23.41
CA SER A 224 -2.89 -17.79 24.49
C SER A 224 -4.32 -17.21 24.44
N MET A 225 -5.32 -18.04 24.77
CA MET A 225 -6.77 -17.75 24.86
C MET A 225 -7.15 -16.40 25.52
N ALA A 226 -6.24 -15.77 26.25
CA ALA A 226 -6.43 -14.45 26.86
C ALA A 226 -6.67 -13.31 25.84
N ALA A 227 -6.05 -13.35 24.64
CA ALA A 227 -6.23 -12.32 23.61
C ALA A 227 -7.55 -12.44 22.82
N VAL A 228 -8.24 -13.58 22.96
CA VAL A 228 -9.40 -13.98 22.14
C VAL A 228 -10.72 -13.69 22.87
N LYS A 229 -10.66 -13.17 24.10
CA LYS A 229 -11.86 -12.94 24.94
C LYS A 229 -12.91 -12.01 24.29
N PRO A 230 -12.54 -10.96 23.53
CA PRO A 230 -13.51 -10.14 22.80
C PRO A 230 -14.15 -10.90 21.62
N LEU A 231 -13.36 -11.67 20.88
CA LEU A 231 -13.80 -12.49 19.75
C LEU A 231 -14.69 -13.67 20.17
N LEU A 232 -14.37 -14.33 21.29
CA LEU A 232 -15.25 -15.33 21.91
C LEU A 232 -16.56 -14.68 22.36
N ARG A 233 -16.57 -13.47 22.91
CA ARG A 233 -17.83 -12.77 23.26
C ARG A 233 -18.68 -12.44 22.04
N LEU A 234 -18.07 -12.14 20.90
CA LEU A 234 -18.79 -11.88 19.66
C LEU A 234 -19.34 -13.17 19.00
N LEU A 235 -18.71 -14.33 19.27
CA LEU A 235 -18.97 -15.59 18.56
C LEU A 235 -19.53 -16.75 19.41
N THR A 236 -19.43 -16.75 20.74
CA THR A 236 -20.05 -17.81 21.57
C THR A 236 -21.55 -17.52 21.72
N GLY A 237 -22.48 -18.21 21.05
CA GLY A 237 -22.72 -19.66 20.94
C GLY A 237 -21.54 -20.61 20.67
N GLY A 238 -20.87 -21.00 21.75
CA GLY A 238 -19.81 -22.01 21.91
C GLY A 238 -19.29 -22.81 20.72
N THR A 239 -18.09 -22.46 20.25
CA THR A 239 -17.09 -23.46 19.82
C THR A 239 -15.71 -23.03 20.33
N LYS A 240 -14.96 -23.97 20.93
CA LYS A 240 -13.72 -23.68 21.69
C LYS A 240 -12.49 -23.39 20.83
N GLN A 241 -12.60 -23.49 19.51
CA GLN A 241 -11.53 -23.24 18.54
C GLN A 241 -12.17 -22.68 17.27
N PHE A 242 -12.15 -21.36 17.09
CA PHE A 242 -12.49 -20.74 15.83
C PHE A 242 -11.19 -20.40 15.11
N PRO A 243 -10.74 -21.21 14.14
CA PRO A 243 -9.51 -20.88 13.43
C PRO A 243 -9.74 -19.61 12.59
N ILE A 244 -8.93 -18.56 12.80
CA ILE A 244 -8.84 -17.38 11.91
C ILE A 244 -8.30 -17.76 10.52
N GLN A 245 -7.85 -19.01 10.35
CA GLN A 245 -7.49 -19.57 9.05
C GLN A 245 -8.57 -19.30 7.99
N GLY A 246 -8.13 -18.91 6.81
CA GLY A 246 -9.00 -18.48 5.71
C GLY A 246 -9.16 -16.96 5.62
N CYS A 247 -8.49 -16.17 6.48
CA CYS A 247 -8.32 -14.74 6.31
C CYS A 247 -6.88 -14.41 5.91
N LEU A 248 -6.72 -13.60 4.86
CA LEU A 248 -5.46 -13.20 4.26
C LEU A 248 -5.38 -11.68 4.20
N MET A 249 -4.19 -11.15 4.38
CA MET A 249 -3.90 -9.72 4.28
C MET A 249 -3.45 -9.38 2.86
N ILE A 250 -4.02 -8.31 2.32
CA ILE A 250 -3.68 -7.73 1.03
C ILE A 250 -3.06 -6.36 1.30
N CYS A 251 -1.81 -6.18 0.93
CA CYS A 251 -1.16 -4.87 0.92
C CYS A 251 -1.08 -4.36 -0.51
N SER A 252 -1.33 -3.08 -0.71
CA SER A 252 -1.03 -2.42 -1.97
C SER A 252 -0.20 -1.19 -1.65
N ALA A 253 1.05 -1.21 -2.08
CA ALA A 253 1.91 -0.05 -2.03
C ALA A 253 1.78 0.70 -3.36
N ASP A 254 1.51 2.00 -3.30
CA ASP A 254 1.75 2.85 -4.45
C ASP A 254 3.25 3.18 -4.49
N PRO A 255 4.01 2.73 -5.51
CA PRO A 255 5.44 2.98 -5.59
C PRO A 255 5.77 4.48 -5.67
N THR A 256 4.78 5.32 -6.01
CA THR A 256 5.00 6.75 -6.24
C THR A 256 4.76 7.60 -5.00
N SER A 257 3.72 7.31 -4.22
CA SER A 257 3.43 8.04 -2.98
C SER A 257 4.06 7.41 -1.74
N GLY A 258 4.50 6.14 -1.82
CA GLY A 258 4.89 5.37 -0.64
C GLY A 258 3.73 5.10 0.30
N SER A 259 2.48 5.40 -0.10
CA SER A 259 1.29 5.05 0.65
C SER A 259 1.04 3.55 0.54
N GLU A 260 0.68 2.94 1.65
CA GLU A 260 0.31 1.53 1.74
C GLU A 260 -1.16 1.44 2.15
N ALA A 261 -1.97 0.77 1.33
CA ALA A 261 -3.33 0.41 1.66
C ALA A 261 -3.37 -1.05 2.14
N THR A 262 -3.92 -1.28 3.33
CA THR A 262 -4.09 -2.63 3.90
C THR A 262 -5.54 -3.07 3.84
N TRP A 263 -5.76 -4.28 3.36
CA TRP A 263 -7.08 -4.88 3.15
C TRP A 263 -7.09 -6.33 3.65
N PHE A 264 -8.26 -6.82 4.05
CA PHE A 264 -8.41 -8.17 4.61
C PHE A 264 -9.46 -8.93 3.83
N PHE A 265 -9.05 -10.05 3.24
CA PHE A 265 -9.95 -10.95 2.52
C PHE A 265 -10.15 -12.23 3.34
N SER A 266 -11.39 -12.55 3.67
CA SER A 266 -11.73 -13.74 4.43
C SER A 266 -12.73 -14.63 3.70
N VAL A 267 -12.46 -15.93 3.76
CA VAL A 267 -13.35 -17.01 3.31
C VAL A 267 -13.79 -17.85 4.51
N SER A 268 -15.04 -18.29 4.49
CA SER A 268 -15.57 -19.24 5.46
C SER A 268 -16.68 -20.09 4.85
N GLY A 269 -16.76 -21.35 5.24
CA GLY A 269 -17.87 -22.24 4.91
C GLY A 269 -17.45 -23.67 4.57
N CYS A 270 -16.13 -23.89 4.44
CA CYS A 270 -15.61 -25.22 4.19
C CYS A 270 -15.70 -26.12 5.43
N GLY A 271 -15.77 -27.44 5.21
CA GLY A 271 -15.76 -28.41 6.30
C GLY A 271 -14.44 -28.43 7.09
N LYS A 272 -13.34 -27.96 6.48
CA LYS A 272 -12.01 -27.82 7.08
C LYS A 272 -11.48 -26.41 6.83
N SER A 273 -10.82 -25.82 7.80
CA SER A 273 -10.26 -24.47 7.68
C SER A 273 -9.11 -24.36 6.68
N ASP A 274 -8.34 -25.44 6.48
CA ASP A 274 -7.31 -25.49 5.43
C ASP A 274 -7.90 -25.30 4.03
N ASP A 275 -9.17 -25.70 3.85
CA ASP A 275 -9.87 -25.56 2.59
C ASP A 275 -10.31 -24.10 2.35
N ASP A 276 -10.71 -23.38 3.41
CA ASP A 276 -10.93 -21.92 3.34
C ASP A 276 -9.63 -21.20 2.93
N VAL A 277 -8.49 -21.57 3.52
CA VAL A 277 -7.17 -21.00 3.19
C VAL A 277 -6.81 -21.24 1.72
N ALA A 278 -6.94 -22.48 1.25
CA ALA A 278 -6.62 -22.85 -0.12
C ALA A 278 -7.49 -22.08 -1.13
N ILE A 279 -8.78 -21.89 -0.85
CA ILE A 279 -9.69 -21.10 -1.69
C ILE A 279 -9.28 -19.62 -1.66
N ALA A 280 -8.99 -19.06 -0.49
CA ALA A 280 -8.62 -17.66 -0.36
C ALA A 280 -7.31 -17.35 -1.11
N GLN A 281 -6.27 -18.19 -0.92
CA GLN A 281 -4.98 -18.03 -1.59
C GLN A 281 -5.10 -18.23 -3.10
N GLY A 282 -5.81 -19.28 -3.54
CA GLY A 282 -6.02 -19.54 -4.96
C GLY A 282 -6.78 -18.42 -5.66
N ALA A 283 -7.77 -17.82 -4.98
CA ALA A 283 -8.53 -16.70 -5.52
C ALA A 283 -7.69 -15.43 -5.68
N LEU A 284 -6.83 -15.12 -4.71
CA LEU A 284 -5.90 -14.00 -4.80
C LEU A 284 -4.91 -14.18 -5.95
N LEU A 285 -4.33 -15.38 -6.10
CA LEU A 285 -3.43 -15.69 -7.20
C LEU A 285 -4.15 -15.55 -8.57
N HIS A 286 -5.38 -16.06 -8.71
CA HIS A 286 -6.18 -15.91 -9.93
C HIS A 286 -6.61 -14.46 -10.22
N ALA A 287 -6.78 -13.64 -9.18
CA ALA A 287 -7.05 -12.20 -9.33
C ALA A 287 -5.76 -11.38 -9.57
N GLY A 288 -4.62 -12.04 -9.76
CA GLY A 288 -3.35 -11.41 -10.11
C GLY A 288 -2.64 -10.72 -8.94
N PHE A 289 -2.95 -11.10 -7.71
CA PHE A 289 -2.17 -10.73 -6.53
C PHE A 289 -0.97 -11.69 -6.41
N GLN A 290 0.13 -11.21 -5.83
CA GLN A 290 1.35 -11.98 -5.65
C GLN A 290 1.59 -12.24 -4.17
N LEU A 291 2.01 -13.47 -3.82
CA LEU A 291 2.39 -13.78 -2.45
C LEU A 291 3.72 -13.08 -2.12
N VAL A 292 3.76 -12.34 -1.02
CA VAL A 292 4.99 -11.68 -0.57
C VAL A 292 6.00 -12.74 -0.10
N PRO A 293 7.24 -12.77 -0.63
CA PRO A 293 8.24 -13.77 -0.25
C PRO A 293 8.50 -13.78 1.27
N GLY A 294 8.52 -14.97 1.86
CA GLY A 294 8.71 -15.16 3.30
C GLY A 294 7.42 -15.11 4.13
N SER A 295 6.33 -14.65 3.55
CA SER A 295 5.00 -14.61 4.18
C SER A 295 4.09 -15.71 3.62
N ALA A 296 3.23 -16.29 4.46
CA ALA A 296 2.23 -17.26 4.02
C ALA A 296 0.87 -16.63 3.71
N ASP A 297 0.59 -15.49 4.34
CA ASP A 297 -0.76 -14.92 4.40
C ASP A 297 -0.81 -13.45 3.94
N LEU A 298 0.29 -12.97 3.33
CA LEU A 298 0.43 -11.61 2.84
C LEU A 298 0.56 -11.60 1.33
N PHE A 299 -0.35 -10.89 0.68
CA PHE A 299 -0.39 -10.72 -0.76
C PHE A 299 -0.23 -9.26 -1.14
N CYS A 300 0.45 -8.99 -2.25
CA CYS A 300 0.57 -7.66 -2.82
C CYS A 300 -0.11 -7.54 -4.18
N LEU A 301 -0.69 -6.38 -4.43
CA LEU A 301 -1.11 -5.98 -5.77
C LEU A 301 0.12 -5.40 -6.51
N PRO A 302 0.52 -5.96 -7.66
CA PRO A 302 1.63 -5.44 -8.45
C PRO A 302 1.33 -4.07 -9.08
#